data_AF-A0AA45WNM0-F1
#
_entry.id   AF-A0AA45WNM0-F1
#
_cell.length_a   1.000
_cell.length_b   1.000
_cell.length_c   1.000
_cell.angle_alpha   90.00
_cell.angle_beta   90.00
_cell.angle_gamma   90.00
#
_symmetry.space_group_name_H-M   'P 1'
#
loop_
_entity.id
_entity.type
_entity.pdbx_description
1 polymer ?
#
loop_
_entity_poly.entity_id
_entity_poly.type
_entity_poly.pdbx_seq_one_letter_code
_entity_poly.pdbx_strand_id
1 'polypeptide(L)'
;MSSIILSYSLTLPQSIYPYLDYLISINKRKINNWINNLWNNETLNKLKQTGKALTILKKDIKNEEKWIPSRVYRNSLELTGQILRSQIERKEIYEFITKYPCTIFWNENYLADYLQKSPLFVLNIQRQIKKQFKKGYIEKDYLKAVKPKFDADIFITSADDSIENGQFKKLQFYRKNGLWFMKL
;
A
#
# COMPACT_ATOMS: atom_id res chain seq x y z
N MET A 1 13.33 7.85 26.89
CA MET A 1 12.72 9.15 26.53
C MET A 1 11.43 8.86 25.78
N SER A 2 10.28 9.28 26.29
CA SER A 2 9.00 9.19 25.60
C SER A 2 8.84 10.41 24.68
N SER A 3 8.71 10.19 23.38
CA SER A 3 8.32 11.25 22.43
C SER A 3 6.80 11.29 22.32
N ILE A 4 6.23 12.49 22.42
CA ILE A 4 4.81 12.74 22.15
C ILE A 4 4.75 13.42 20.78
N ILE A 5 4.01 12.84 19.85
CA ILE A 5 3.77 13.40 18.52
C ILE A 5 2.36 13.99 18.53
N LEU A 6 2.25 15.30 18.35
CA LEU A 6 0.99 16.00 18.18
C LEU A 6 0.70 16.14 16.68
N SER A 7 -0.32 15.41 16.21
CA SER A 7 -0.84 15.53 14.85
C SER A 7 -2.16 16.29 14.90
N TYR A 8 -2.28 17.39 14.17
CA TYR A 8 -3.53 18.15 14.04
C TYR A 8 -3.99 18.16 12.58
N SER A 9 -5.31 18.07 12.37
CA SER A 9 -5.92 18.20 11.05
C SER A 9 -6.08 19.69 10.71
N LEU A 10 -5.51 20.10 9.59
CA LEU A 10 -5.77 21.42 9.01
C LEU A 10 -6.85 21.28 7.95
N THR A 11 -7.93 22.04 8.10
CA THR A 11 -8.96 22.17 7.06
C THR A 11 -8.50 23.26 6.10
N LEU A 12 -8.35 22.93 4.82
CA LEU A 12 -7.98 23.89 3.79
C LEU A 12 -9.21 24.72 3.35
N PRO A 13 -9.03 25.95 2.83
CA PRO A 13 -10.11 26.72 2.21
C PRO A 13 -10.83 25.93 1.11
N GLN A 14 -12.16 25.99 1.08
CA GLN A 14 -12.99 25.26 0.11
C GLN A 14 -12.67 25.59 -1.35
N SER A 15 -12.21 26.82 -1.63
CA SER A 15 -11.80 27.24 -2.97
C SER A 15 -10.68 26.39 -3.57
N ILE A 16 -9.89 25.70 -2.73
CA ILE A 16 -8.78 24.85 -3.16
C ILE A 16 -9.25 23.42 -3.49
N TYR A 17 -10.42 23.00 -3.02
CA TYR A 17 -10.87 21.59 -3.10
C TYR A 17 -10.97 21.08 -4.55
N PRO A 18 -11.54 21.83 -5.52
CA PRO A 18 -11.62 21.34 -6.90
C PRO A 18 -10.25 21.03 -7.51
N TYR A 19 -9.21 21.80 -7.14
CA TYR A 19 -7.85 21.56 -7.61
C TYR A 19 -7.22 20.33 -6.95
N LEU A 20 -7.51 20.10 -5.66
CA LEU A 20 -7.05 18.90 -4.95
C LEU A 20 -7.74 17.65 -5.49
N ASP A 21 -9.05 17.69 -5.71
CA ASP A 21 -9.81 16.59 -6.29
C ASP A 21 -9.26 16.21 -7.67
N TYR A 22 -8.93 17.21 -8.49
CA TYR A 22 -8.29 17.00 -9.77
C TYR A 22 -6.92 16.33 -9.63
N LEU A 23 -6.05 16.81 -8.74
CA LEU A 23 -4.73 16.22 -8.48
C LEU A 23 -4.82 14.78 -7.97
N ILE A 24 -5.73 14.51 -7.03
CA ILE A 24 -6.00 13.18 -6.49
C ILE A 24 -6.46 12.24 -7.60
N SER A 25 -7.38 12.70 -8.47
CA SER A 25 -7.90 11.90 -9.58
C SER A 25 -6.79 11.50 -10.57
N ILE A 26 -5.90 12.44 -10.90
CA ILE A 26 -4.74 12.20 -11.75
C ILE A 26 -3.80 11.19 -11.12
N ASN A 27 -3.47 11.38 -9.84
CA ASN A 27 -2.57 10.49 -9.11
C ASN A 27 -3.13 9.06 -9.07
N LYS A 28 -4.42 8.93 -8.76
CA LYS A 28 -5.14 7.67 -8.73
C LYS A 28 -5.14 6.98 -10.08
N ARG A 29 -5.39 7.72 -11.17
CA ARG A 29 -5.29 7.19 -12.54
C ARG A 29 -3.88 6.67 -12.85
N LYS A 30 -2.86 7.46 -12.50
CA LYS A 30 -1.46 7.12 -12.75
C LYS A 30 -1.01 5.87 -11.99
N ILE A 31 -1.30 5.79 -10.69
CA ILE A 31 -1.02 4.62 -9.87
C ILE A 31 -1.73 3.39 -10.42
N ASN A 32 -3.01 3.48 -10.77
CA ASN A 32 -3.75 2.35 -11.33
C ASN A 32 -3.18 1.88 -12.69
N ASN A 33 -2.73 2.80 -13.54
CA ASN A 33 -2.05 2.43 -14.79
C ASN A 33 -0.76 1.65 -14.51
N TRP A 34 0.05 2.09 -13.53
CA TRP A 34 1.24 1.36 -13.13
C TRP A 34 0.93 0.00 -12.51
N ILE A 35 -0.07 -0.08 -11.63
CA ILE A 35 -0.51 -1.35 -11.05
C ILE A 35 -0.86 -2.33 -12.16
N ASN A 36 -1.67 -1.92 -13.14
CA ASN A 36 -2.06 -2.76 -14.27
C ASN A 36 -0.85 -3.26 -15.07
N ASN A 37 0.10 -2.37 -15.38
CA ASN A 37 1.29 -2.74 -16.16
C ASN A 37 2.24 -3.67 -15.39
N LEU A 38 2.33 -3.49 -14.07
CA LEU A 38 3.21 -4.25 -13.18
C LEU A 38 2.55 -5.50 -12.58
N TRP A 39 1.29 -5.77 -12.90
CA TRP A 39 0.55 -6.91 -12.35
C TRP A 39 0.89 -8.22 -13.06
N ASN A 40 2.11 -8.70 -12.83
CA ASN A 40 2.64 -9.92 -13.42
C ASN A 40 3.60 -10.64 -12.46
N ASN A 41 3.91 -11.90 -12.77
CA ASN A 41 4.76 -12.73 -11.91
C ASN A 41 6.19 -12.21 -11.79
N GLU A 42 6.75 -11.65 -12.86
CA GLU A 42 8.12 -11.14 -12.86
C GLU A 42 8.28 -9.99 -11.86
N THR A 43 7.38 -9.01 -11.93
CA THR A 43 7.39 -7.86 -11.01
C THR A 43 7.10 -8.27 -9.56
N LEU A 44 6.12 -9.15 -9.33
CA LEU A 44 5.83 -9.64 -7.98
C LEU A 44 7.02 -10.38 -7.36
N ASN A 45 7.74 -11.18 -8.16
CA ASN A 45 8.94 -11.88 -7.71
C ASN A 45 10.08 -10.89 -7.36
N LYS A 46 10.29 -9.84 -8.18
CA LYS A 46 11.24 -8.76 -7.85
C LYS A 46 10.86 -8.07 -6.52
N LEU A 47 9.57 -7.83 -6.30
CA LEU A 47 9.06 -7.15 -5.10
C LEU A 47 9.13 -7.98 -3.81
N LYS A 48 9.39 -9.30 -3.88
CA LYS A 48 9.69 -10.13 -2.69
C LYS A 48 10.99 -9.73 -1.99
N GLN A 49 11.91 -9.08 -2.69
CA GLN A 49 13.17 -8.62 -2.13
C GLN A 49 12.96 -7.58 -1.03
N THR A 50 13.82 -7.60 -0.02
CA THR A 50 13.85 -6.60 1.05
C THR A 50 14.37 -5.26 0.51
N GLY A 51 13.76 -4.15 0.93
CA GLY A 51 14.14 -2.79 0.49
C GLY A 51 12.96 -1.93 0.04
N LYS A 52 13.22 -0.66 -0.28
CA LYS A 52 12.19 0.29 -0.75
C LYS A 52 11.65 -0.14 -2.12
N ALA A 53 10.33 -0.18 -2.25
CA ALA A 53 9.71 -0.65 -3.49
C ALA A 53 10.02 0.28 -4.67
N LEU A 54 10.18 1.58 -4.41
CA LEU A 54 10.67 2.57 -5.34
C LEU A 54 11.97 2.15 -6.02
N THR A 55 12.97 1.68 -5.28
CA THR A 55 14.30 1.35 -5.83
C THR A 55 14.21 0.17 -6.80
N ILE A 56 13.30 -0.76 -6.53
CA ILE A 56 13.03 -1.93 -7.37
C ILE A 56 12.31 -1.48 -8.65
N LEU A 57 11.19 -0.76 -8.49
CA LEU A 57 10.32 -0.39 -9.61
C LEU A 57 10.88 0.71 -10.50
N LYS A 58 11.75 1.58 -9.99
CA LYS A 58 12.35 2.69 -10.78
C LYS A 58 13.21 2.18 -11.96
N LYS A 59 13.66 0.92 -11.93
CA LYS A 59 14.37 0.30 -13.06
C LYS A 59 13.44 -0.01 -14.23
N ASP A 60 12.19 -0.37 -13.91
CA ASP A 60 11.18 -0.82 -14.87
C ASP A 60 10.25 0.33 -15.31
N ILE A 61 10.07 1.35 -14.46
CA ILE A 61 9.26 2.54 -14.76
C ILE A 61 10.13 3.78 -14.93
N LYS A 62 10.04 4.40 -16.11
CA LYS A 62 10.61 5.72 -16.39
C LYS A 62 9.62 6.82 -16.04
N ASN A 63 10.12 7.94 -15.52
CA ASN A 63 9.30 9.13 -15.33
C ASN A 63 9.19 9.90 -16.66
N GLU A 64 8.16 9.61 -17.44
CA GLU A 64 7.92 10.27 -18.73
C GLU A 64 7.27 11.65 -18.55
N GLU A 65 6.59 11.87 -17.42
CA GLU A 65 5.83 13.10 -17.15
C GLU A 65 6.69 14.13 -16.41
N LYS A 66 7.26 15.07 -17.17
CA LYS A 66 8.14 16.13 -16.65
C LYS A 66 7.45 17.11 -15.69
N TRP A 67 6.13 17.25 -15.75
CA TRP A 67 5.36 18.18 -14.92
C TRP A 67 5.08 17.63 -13.50
N ILE A 68 5.30 16.33 -13.25
CA ILE A 68 5.15 15.77 -11.91
C ILE A 68 6.45 15.98 -11.12
N PRO A 69 6.38 16.65 -9.96
CA PRO A 69 7.54 16.80 -9.09
C PRO A 69 8.16 15.44 -8.76
N SER A 70 9.49 15.37 -8.82
CA SER A 70 10.24 14.13 -8.59
C SER A 70 9.84 13.41 -7.30
N ARG A 71 9.44 14.16 -6.26
CA ARG A 71 9.04 13.60 -4.97
C ARG A 71 7.69 12.90 -5.02
N VAL A 72 6.70 13.52 -5.67
CA VAL A 72 5.37 12.94 -5.89
C VAL A 72 5.51 11.65 -6.70
N TYR A 73 6.34 11.67 -7.75
CA TYR A 73 6.64 10.46 -8.54
C TYR A 73 7.21 9.33 -7.67
N ARG A 74 8.21 9.62 -6.84
CA ARG A 74 8.84 8.63 -5.95
C ARG A 74 7.85 8.03 -4.95
N ASN A 75 7.03 8.87 -4.32
CA ASN A 75 6.02 8.42 -3.37
C ASN A 75 4.94 7.56 -4.03
N SER A 76 4.50 7.95 -5.22
CA SER A 76 3.49 7.20 -5.98
C SER A 76 4.01 5.82 -6.38
N LEU A 77 5.29 5.73 -6.76
CA LEU A 77 5.95 4.44 -7.03
C LEU A 77 6.09 3.57 -5.78
N GLU A 78 6.49 4.16 -4.65
CA GLU A 78 6.57 3.41 -3.38
C GLU A 78 5.20 2.86 -3.00
N LEU A 79 4.16 3.69 -3.06
CA LEU A 79 2.78 3.29 -2.79
C LEU A 79 2.31 2.19 -3.74
N THR A 80 2.59 2.31 -5.04
CA THR A 80 2.30 1.27 -6.04
C THR A 80 2.95 -0.06 -5.64
N GLY A 81 4.22 -0.04 -5.28
CA GLY A 81 4.95 -1.23 -4.86
C GLY A 81 4.45 -1.82 -3.55
N GLN A 82 4.04 -1.00 -2.58
CA GLN A 82 3.40 -1.48 -1.34
C GLN A 82 2.06 -2.17 -1.62
N ILE A 83 1.24 -1.60 -2.51
CA ILE A 83 -0.03 -2.22 -2.92
C ILE A 83 0.24 -3.59 -3.53
N LEU A 84 1.19 -3.69 -4.46
CA LEU A 84 1.57 -4.95 -5.09
C LEU A 84 2.13 -5.97 -4.08
N ARG A 85 3.01 -5.54 -3.18
CA ARG A 85 3.55 -6.38 -2.10
C ARG A 85 2.45 -6.95 -1.20
N SER A 86 1.43 -6.14 -0.89
CA SER A 86 0.28 -6.61 -0.08
C SER A 86 -0.49 -7.75 -0.74
N GLN A 87 -0.35 -7.93 -2.07
CA GLN A 87 -0.98 -9.04 -2.79
C GLN A 87 -0.14 -10.30 -2.86
N ILE A 88 1.17 -10.25 -2.57
CA ILE A 88 2.06 -11.41 -2.69
C ILE A 88 1.61 -12.52 -1.74
N GLU A 89 1.38 -12.18 -0.48
CA GLU A 89 0.94 -13.15 0.53
C GLU A 89 -0.48 -13.67 0.24
N ARG A 90 -1.35 -12.80 -0.26
CA ARG A 90 -2.71 -13.17 -0.68
C ARG A 90 -2.70 -14.15 -1.84
N LYS A 91 -1.79 -13.94 -2.80
CA LYS A 91 -1.56 -14.84 -3.92
C LYS A 91 -1.15 -16.22 -3.45
N GLU A 92 -0.18 -16.32 -2.53
CA GLU A 92 0.30 -17.60 -2.00
C GLU A 92 -0.82 -18.40 -1.32
N ILE A 93 -1.62 -17.74 -0.47
CA ILE A 93 -2.77 -18.37 0.18
C ILE A 93 -3.82 -18.81 -0.85
N TYR A 94 -4.11 -17.97 -1.84
CA TYR A 94 -5.10 -18.26 -2.87
C TYR A 94 -4.70 -19.45 -3.73
N GLU A 95 -3.46 -19.47 -4.22
CA GLU A 95 -2.92 -20.56 -5.03
C GLU A 95 -2.87 -21.88 -4.23
N PHE A 96 -2.56 -21.82 -2.94
CA PHE A 96 -2.64 -23.00 -2.07
C PHE A 96 -4.07 -23.54 -1.98
N ILE A 97 -5.05 -22.70 -1.69
CA ILE A 97 -6.44 -23.12 -1.52
C ILE A 97 -7.04 -23.64 -2.84
N THR A 98 -6.73 -22.98 -3.97
CA THR A 98 -7.21 -23.44 -5.29
C THR A 98 -6.54 -24.74 -5.75
N LYS A 99 -5.30 -25.01 -5.33
CA LYS A 99 -4.61 -26.29 -5.52
C LYS A 99 -5.20 -27.41 -4.66
N TYR A 100 -5.65 -27.09 -3.44
CA TYR A 100 -6.28 -28.04 -2.51
C TYR A 100 -7.69 -27.58 -2.10
N PRO A 101 -8.72 -27.71 -2.96
CA PRO A 101 -10.03 -27.08 -2.75
C PRO A 101 -10.76 -27.48 -1.46
N CYS A 102 -10.47 -28.65 -0.89
CA CYS A 102 -11.04 -29.06 0.40
C CYS A 102 -10.71 -28.08 1.55
N THR A 103 -9.59 -27.38 1.45
CA THR A 103 -9.12 -26.39 2.44
C THR A 103 -9.99 -25.13 2.52
N ILE A 104 -10.88 -24.91 1.54
CA ILE A 104 -11.87 -23.82 1.55
C ILE A 104 -12.78 -23.89 2.80
N PHE A 105 -13.08 -25.11 3.25
CA PHE A 105 -14.00 -25.35 4.37
C PHE A 105 -13.31 -25.59 5.70
N TRP A 106 -11.97 -25.61 5.72
CA TRP A 106 -11.21 -25.69 6.96
C TRP A 106 -11.45 -24.44 7.80
N ASN A 107 -11.34 -24.61 9.12
CA ASN A 107 -11.32 -23.48 10.04
C ASN A 107 -10.15 -22.56 9.69
N GLU A 108 -10.41 -21.25 9.66
CA GLU A 108 -9.43 -20.25 9.25
C GLU A 108 -8.20 -20.21 10.15
N ASN A 109 -8.34 -20.46 11.45
CA ASN A 109 -7.22 -20.46 12.39
C ASN A 109 -6.32 -21.67 12.13
N TYR A 110 -6.92 -22.85 11.94
CA TYR A 110 -6.18 -24.07 11.62
C TYR A 110 -5.37 -23.93 10.32
N LEU A 111 -6.01 -23.39 9.27
CA LEU A 111 -5.33 -23.18 7.99
C LEU A 111 -4.26 -22.07 8.09
N ALA A 112 -4.49 -21.03 8.90
CA ALA A 112 -3.53 -19.98 9.15
C ALA A 112 -2.29 -20.48 9.89
N ASP A 113 -2.46 -21.33 10.90
CA ASP A 113 -1.35 -21.97 11.61
C ASP A 113 -0.55 -22.88 10.66
N TYR A 114 -1.24 -23.67 9.83
CA TYR A 114 -0.60 -24.53 8.83
C TYR A 114 0.23 -23.74 7.81
N LEU A 115 -0.28 -22.60 7.34
CA LEU A 115 0.41 -21.74 6.36
C LEU A 115 1.40 -20.76 7.01
N GLN A 116 1.43 -20.64 8.33
CA GLN A 116 2.15 -19.61 9.08
C GLN A 116 1.76 -18.19 8.62
N LYS A 117 0.45 -17.94 8.55
CA LYS A 117 -0.15 -16.68 8.05
C LYS A 117 -1.12 -16.09 9.07
N SER A 118 -1.53 -14.83 8.84
CA SER A 118 -2.59 -14.22 9.66
C SER A 118 -3.95 -14.88 9.39
N PRO A 119 -4.71 -15.27 10.44
CA PRO A 119 -6.06 -15.81 10.27
C PRO A 119 -7.01 -14.90 9.48
N LEU A 120 -6.89 -13.58 9.67
CA LEU A 120 -7.72 -12.60 8.95
C LEU A 120 -7.43 -12.61 7.44
N PHE A 121 -6.17 -12.81 7.04
CA PHE A 121 -5.80 -12.91 5.64
C PHE A 121 -6.38 -14.19 5.03
N VAL A 122 -6.22 -15.32 5.70
CA VAL A 122 -6.75 -16.62 5.26
C VAL A 122 -8.26 -16.57 5.11
N LEU A 123 -8.98 -16.05 6.11
CA LEU A 123 -10.43 -15.91 6.10
C LEU A 123 -10.92 -15.04 4.93
N ASN A 124 -10.22 -13.95 4.63
CA ASN A 124 -10.55 -13.07 3.50
C ASN A 124 -10.45 -13.82 2.17
N ILE A 125 -9.35 -14.55 1.96
CA ILE A 125 -9.13 -15.34 0.74
C ILE A 125 -10.13 -16.49 0.63
N GLN A 126 -10.40 -17.23 1.71
CA GLN A 126 -11.44 -18.26 1.72
C GLN A 126 -12.81 -17.68 1.34
N ARG A 127 -13.19 -16.50 1.87
CA ARG A 127 -14.45 -15.82 1.51
C ARG A 127 -14.48 -15.45 0.03
N GLN A 128 -13.38 -14.96 -0.52
CA GLN A 128 -13.25 -14.64 -1.94
C GLN A 128 -13.46 -15.88 -2.82
N ILE A 129 -12.79 -16.99 -2.50
CA ILE A 129 -12.89 -18.25 -3.25
C ILE A 129 -14.29 -18.85 -3.11
N LYS A 130 -14.91 -18.81 -1.91
CA LYS A 130 -16.31 -19.25 -1.70
C LYS A 130 -17.29 -18.48 -2.58
N LYS A 131 -17.08 -17.17 -2.78
CA LYS A 131 -17.91 -16.36 -3.69
C LYS A 131 -17.77 -16.80 -5.14
N GLN A 132 -16.57 -17.17 -5.58
CA GLN A 132 -16.35 -17.72 -6.92
C GLN A 132 -16.97 -19.12 -7.07
N PHE A 133 -16.78 -19.98 -6.07
CA PHE A 133 -17.39 -21.31 -6.04
C PHE A 133 -18.92 -21.25 -6.17
N LYS A 134 -19.58 -20.32 -5.47
CA LYS A 134 -21.02 -20.08 -5.61
C LYS A 134 -21.46 -19.65 -7.02
N LYS A 135 -20.56 -19.08 -7.83
CA LYS A 135 -20.81 -18.72 -9.23
C LYS A 135 -20.53 -19.87 -10.21
N GLY A 136 -20.10 -21.03 -9.72
CA GLY A 136 -19.85 -22.23 -10.53
C GLY A 136 -18.48 -22.30 -11.19
N TYR A 137 -17.61 -21.30 -10.99
CA TYR A 137 -16.27 -21.28 -11.57
C TYR A 137 -15.27 -20.65 -10.59
N ILE A 138 -14.15 -21.32 -10.37
CA ILE A 138 -12.99 -20.80 -9.63
C ILE A 138 -11.87 -20.57 -10.64
N GLU A 139 -11.45 -19.32 -10.79
CA GLU A 139 -10.23 -19.00 -11.54
C GLU A 139 -9.02 -19.44 -10.72
N LYS A 140 -8.20 -20.33 -11.27
CA LYS A 140 -7.02 -20.86 -10.56
C LYS A 140 -5.86 -19.89 -10.58
N ASP A 141 -5.76 -19.07 -11.63
CA ASP A 141 -4.72 -18.07 -11.75
C ASP A 141 -5.08 -16.81 -10.95
N TYR A 142 -4.35 -16.55 -9.86
CA TYR A 142 -4.60 -15.39 -9.01
C TYR A 142 -4.49 -14.06 -9.75
N LEU A 143 -3.60 -13.94 -10.74
CA LEU A 143 -3.42 -12.70 -11.49
C LEU A 143 -4.64 -12.38 -12.36
N LYS A 144 -5.40 -13.41 -12.78
CA LYS A 144 -6.68 -13.26 -13.49
C LYS A 144 -7.83 -13.07 -12.52
N ALA A 145 -7.81 -13.77 -11.39
CA ALA A 145 -8.86 -13.73 -10.38
C ALA A 145 -8.95 -12.39 -9.63
N VAL A 146 -7.81 -11.70 -9.46
CA VAL A 146 -7.71 -10.43 -8.74
C VAL A 146 -7.05 -9.38 -9.62
N LYS A 147 -7.68 -8.21 -9.66
CA LYS A 147 -7.12 -6.99 -10.24
C LYS A 147 -6.98 -5.95 -9.14
N PRO A 148 -5.79 -5.78 -8.54
CA PRO A 148 -5.60 -4.77 -7.51
C PRO A 148 -5.88 -3.38 -8.08
N LYS A 149 -6.47 -2.51 -7.25
CA LYS A 149 -6.80 -1.14 -7.61
C LYS A 149 -6.51 -0.24 -6.42
N PHE A 150 -5.97 0.94 -6.70
CA PHE A 150 -5.85 2.03 -5.76
C PHE A 150 -7.10 2.92 -5.81
N ASP A 151 -7.79 3.06 -4.68
CA ASP A 151 -9.06 3.82 -4.62
C ASP A 151 -9.08 4.94 -3.57
N ALA A 152 -8.00 5.14 -2.82
CA ALA A 152 -7.96 6.15 -1.76
C ALA A 152 -7.72 7.56 -2.31
N ASP A 153 -8.31 8.55 -1.65
CA ASP A 153 -8.16 9.97 -1.98
C ASP A 153 -6.95 10.57 -1.26
N ILE A 154 -5.77 10.10 -1.68
CA ILE A 154 -4.49 10.46 -1.05
C ILE A 154 -3.54 11.02 -2.11
N PHE A 155 -2.91 12.15 -1.79
CA PHE A 155 -1.86 12.75 -2.60
C PHE A 155 -0.64 13.06 -1.72
N ILE A 156 0.40 12.22 -1.80
CA ILE A 156 1.55 12.28 -0.90
C ILE A 156 2.67 13.11 -1.53
N THR A 157 2.90 14.31 -0.99
CA THR A 157 3.94 15.24 -1.46
C THR A 157 5.21 15.21 -0.63
N SER A 158 5.13 14.82 0.65
CA SER A 158 6.28 14.62 1.55
C SER A 158 6.76 13.18 1.51
N ALA A 159 8.06 12.94 1.71
CA ALA A 159 8.52 11.57 1.93
C ALA A 159 8.06 11.13 3.33
N ASP A 160 7.72 9.84 3.49
CA ASP A 160 7.72 9.18 4.80
C ASP A 160 9.19 8.91 5.19
N ASP A 161 9.96 9.99 5.24
CA ASP A 161 11.21 10.00 5.98
C ASP A 161 10.72 9.94 7.42
N SER A 162 10.81 8.76 8.05
CA SER A 162 10.51 8.56 9.48
C SER A 162 10.89 9.79 10.30
N ILE A 163 10.20 10.09 11.40
CA ILE A 163 10.39 11.30 12.24
C ILE A 163 11.86 11.68 12.47
N GLU A 164 12.77 10.71 12.41
CA GLU A 164 14.21 10.88 12.49
C GLU A 164 14.87 11.62 11.31
N ASN A 165 14.33 11.49 10.09
CA ASN A 165 14.91 11.96 8.82
C ASN A 165 14.04 12.98 8.05
N GLY A 166 12.86 13.31 8.56
CA GLY A 166 11.95 14.27 7.94
C GLY A 166 12.47 15.71 7.87
N GLN A 167 12.04 16.45 6.84
CA GLN A 167 12.36 17.87 6.61
C GLN A 167 11.61 18.86 7.50
N PHE A 168 10.74 18.40 8.42
CA PHE A 168 10.24 19.28 9.47
C PHE A 168 11.38 19.55 10.44
N LYS A 169 11.76 20.83 10.61
CA LYS A 169 12.70 21.25 11.67
C LYS A 169 12.26 20.59 12.97
N LYS A 170 13.11 19.74 13.55
CA LYS A 170 12.88 19.15 14.87
C LYS A 170 12.76 20.30 15.87
N LEU A 171 11.54 20.61 16.30
CA LEU A 171 11.31 21.58 17.36
C LEU A 171 11.62 20.88 18.68
N GLN A 172 12.73 21.25 19.31
CA GLN A 172 13.07 20.74 20.64
C GLN A 172 12.32 21.58 21.68
N PHE A 173 11.51 20.92 22.51
CA PHE A 173 10.85 21.57 23.63
C PHE A 173 11.52 21.13 24.94
N TYR A 174 11.67 22.06 25.88
CA TYR A 174 12.15 21.76 27.23
C TYR A 174 11.23 22.40 28.26
N ARG A 175 11.20 21.82 29.47
CA ARG A 175 10.32 22.24 30.55
C ARG A 175 11.12 22.98 31.61
N LYS A 176 10.69 24.19 31.97
CA LYS A 176 11.28 24.99 33.06
C LYS A 176 10.15 25.61 33.88
N ASN A 177 10.17 25.41 35.20
CA ASN A 177 9.17 25.94 36.13
C ASN A 177 7.71 25.65 35.72
N GLY A 178 7.44 24.43 35.22
CA GLY A 178 6.10 24.00 34.83
C GLY A 178 5.67 24.41 33.41
N LEU A 179 6.37 25.35 32.76
CA LEU A 179 6.06 25.85 31.42
C LEU A 179 6.93 25.16 30.35
N TRP A 180 6.37 25.00 29.15
CA TRP A 180 7.05 24.42 27.98
C TRP A 180 7.64 25.52 27.11
N PHE A 181 8.93 25.41 26.80
CA PHE A 181 9.67 26.35 25.97
C PHE A 181 10.17 25.67 24.71
N MET A 182 10.09 26.36 23.58
CA MET A 182 10.65 25.90 22.30
C MET A 182 12.09 26.39 22.19
N LYS A 183 13.01 25.48 21.92
CA LYS A 183 14.41 25.78 21.60
C LYS A 183 14.48 26.05 20.09
N LEU A 184 14.65 27.32 19.74
CA LEU A 184 14.86 27.79 18.36
C LEU A 184 16.25 27.38 17.84
#